data_AF-A0A7J0C752-F1
#
_entry.id   AF-A0A7J0C752-F1
#
_cell.length_a   1.000
_cell.length_b   1.000
_cell.length_c   1.000
_cell.angle_alpha   90.00
_cell.angle_beta   90.00
_cell.angle_gamma   90.00
#
_symmetry.space_group_name_H-M   'P 1'
#
loop_
_entity.id
_entity.type
_entity.pdbx_description
1 polymer ?
#
loop_
_entity_poly.entity_id
_entity_poly.type
_entity_poly.pdbx_seq_one_letter_code
_entity_poly.pdbx_strand_id
1 'polypeptide(L)'
;MPEAVIVSAARSPIGRAFKGSLKDLRADDLTATVIRAALARVPELDPRDIDDLMLGCGLPGGEQGNNLGRVVAVQMGMDHLPGCTVTRYCSSSLQTSRMALHAIKAGEGDVFISAGVEMVSRFVKGNSDSLPDTHNPFFAEAEARTAERAGQEGAHWHDPREDGAVPDAYISMGQTAENLARLKGVTRQEMDEFGVRSQNLAEAAIGNGFWEREITPVTTPDGTVVSQDDGPRAGVTLEGVQGLKPVFRPDGLVTAANCCPLNDGAAALVIMSDTKARELGLTPLARIVSTGVSGLSPRSWVTGRSRPAGRRSSAPGSASATSTSPRSTRRSPPRSSPPTATSACRWTRSTSTVAPSP
;
A
#
# COMPACT_ATOMS: atom_id res chain seq x y z
N MET A 1 13.94 17.06 18.47
CA MET A 1 12.55 16.71 18.14
C MET A 1 12.45 15.20 18.17
N PRO A 2 11.41 14.64 18.81
CA PRO A 2 11.19 13.19 18.79
C PRO A 2 11.04 12.69 17.36
N GLU A 3 11.55 11.48 17.11
CA GLU A 3 11.40 10.79 15.84
C GLU A 3 10.28 9.75 15.96
N ALA A 4 9.47 9.60 14.91
CA ALA A 4 8.40 8.62 14.90
C ALA A 4 8.93 7.22 14.56
N VAL A 5 8.65 6.26 15.43
CA VAL A 5 9.05 4.87 15.31
C VAL A 5 7.85 3.94 15.32
N ILE A 6 7.95 2.84 14.57
CA ILE A 6 6.98 1.74 14.58
C ILE A 6 7.48 0.72 15.60
N VAL A 7 6.68 0.41 16.62
CA VAL A 7 7.03 -0.58 17.65
C VAL A 7 6.26 -1.89 17.49
N SER A 8 5.13 -1.87 16.79
CA SER A 8 4.35 -3.07 16.48
C SER A 8 3.61 -2.94 15.16
N ALA A 9 3.38 -4.09 14.54
CA ALA A 9 2.59 -4.24 13.32
C ALA A 9 1.81 -5.56 13.37
N ALA A 10 0.58 -5.55 12.87
CA ALA A 10 -0.23 -6.73 12.64
C ALA A 10 -1.13 -6.52 11.41
N ARG A 11 -1.43 -7.60 10.68
CA ARG A 11 -2.44 -7.59 9.62
C ARG A 11 -3.30 -8.84 9.66
N SER A 12 -4.50 -8.75 9.10
CA SER A 12 -5.30 -9.94 8.79
C SER A 12 -4.68 -10.70 7.61
N PRO A 13 -5.17 -11.92 7.33
CA PRO A 13 -5.09 -12.45 5.97
C PRO A 13 -5.79 -11.49 5.00
N ILE A 14 -5.48 -11.64 3.71
CA ILE A 14 -6.11 -10.91 2.63
C ILE A 14 -7.08 -11.86 1.92
N GLY A 15 -8.37 -11.63 2.11
CA GLY A 15 -9.44 -12.39 1.49
C GLY A 15 -9.73 -11.92 0.07
N ARG A 16 -10.25 -12.79 -0.80
CA ARG A 16 -10.79 -12.36 -2.10
C ARG A 16 -12.20 -11.80 -1.94
N ALA A 17 -12.45 -10.64 -2.52
CA ALA A 17 -13.79 -10.03 -2.43
C ALA A 17 -14.89 -10.95 -3.00
N PHE A 18 -16.05 -10.92 -2.37
CA PHE A 18 -17.32 -11.61 -2.62
C PHE A 18 -17.31 -13.14 -2.51
N LYS A 19 -16.16 -13.80 -2.58
CA LYS A 19 -16.06 -15.27 -2.63
C LYS A 19 -14.94 -15.86 -1.76
N GLY A 20 -14.16 -15.00 -1.13
CA GLY A 20 -13.02 -15.39 -0.31
C GLY A 20 -13.40 -15.66 1.14
N SER A 21 -12.38 -15.99 1.91
CA SER A 21 -12.46 -16.42 3.30
C SER A 21 -12.99 -15.35 4.25
N LEU A 22 -12.80 -14.06 3.94
CA LEU A 22 -13.17 -12.95 4.83
C LEU A 22 -14.49 -12.26 4.46
N LYS A 23 -15.21 -12.72 3.43
CA LYS A 23 -16.33 -11.98 2.81
C LYS A 23 -17.50 -11.65 3.75
N ASP A 24 -17.70 -12.44 4.79
CA ASP A 24 -18.81 -12.32 5.73
C ASP A 24 -18.45 -11.49 6.98
N LEU A 25 -17.18 -11.10 7.13
CA LEU A 25 -16.73 -10.24 8.22
C LEU A 25 -17.11 -8.78 7.98
N ARG A 26 -17.30 -8.05 9.08
CA ARG A 26 -17.45 -6.59 9.06
C ARG A 26 -16.09 -5.90 9.19
N ALA A 27 -16.02 -4.67 8.67
CA ALA A 27 -14.80 -3.87 8.68
C ALA A 27 -14.38 -3.45 10.09
N ASP A 28 -15.33 -3.09 10.95
CA ASP A 28 -15.09 -2.74 12.35
C ASP A 28 -14.52 -3.93 13.15
N ASP A 29 -15.14 -5.11 13.05
CA ASP A 29 -14.69 -6.34 13.72
C ASP A 29 -13.27 -6.76 13.30
N LEU A 30 -12.99 -6.72 11.99
CA LEU A 30 -11.67 -7.05 11.46
C LEU A 30 -10.60 -6.05 11.92
N THR A 31 -10.95 -4.76 11.92
CA THR A 31 -10.06 -3.68 12.38
C THR A 31 -9.74 -3.84 13.86
N ALA A 32 -10.75 -4.06 14.71
CA ALA A 32 -10.57 -4.26 16.14
C ALA A 32 -9.69 -5.50 16.42
N THR A 33 -9.80 -6.55 15.61
CA THR A 33 -8.97 -7.75 15.71
C THR A 33 -7.49 -7.44 15.45
N VAL A 34 -7.16 -6.75 14.36
CA VAL A 34 -5.76 -6.43 14.03
C VAL A 34 -5.15 -5.39 14.97
N ILE A 35 -5.94 -4.43 15.48
CA ILE A 35 -5.46 -3.48 16.49
C ILE A 35 -5.14 -4.20 17.80
N ARG A 36 -6.03 -5.07 18.29
CA ARG A 36 -5.76 -5.88 19.49
C ARG A 36 -4.51 -6.73 19.32
N ALA A 37 -4.31 -7.34 18.15
CA ALA A 37 -3.10 -8.11 17.88
C ALA A 37 -1.82 -7.25 17.83
N ALA A 38 -1.90 -6.03 17.30
CA ALA A 38 -0.77 -5.10 17.33
C ALA A 38 -0.44 -4.65 18.76
N LEU A 39 -1.44 -4.31 19.58
CA LEU A 39 -1.25 -3.91 20.98
C LEU A 39 -0.74 -5.06 21.85
N ALA A 40 -1.19 -6.30 21.61
CA ALA A 40 -0.73 -7.48 22.33
C ALA A 40 0.78 -7.77 22.16
N ARG A 41 1.43 -7.22 21.12
CA ARG A 41 2.87 -7.33 20.89
C ARG A 41 3.69 -6.30 21.68
N VAL A 42 3.05 -5.33 22.33
CA VAL A 42 3.66 -4.28 23.14
C VAL A 42 2.92 -4.14 24.48
N PRO A 43 2.88 -5.19 25.32
CA PRO A 43 2.14 -5.19 26.59
C PRO A 43 2.61 -4.12 27.60
N GLU A 44 3.79 -3.52 27.38
CA GLU A 44 4.33 -2.41 28.17
C GLU A 44 3.57 -1.09 27.96
N LEU A 45 2.82 -0.96 26.86
CA LEU A 45 2.03 0.24 26.56
C LEU A 45 0.66 0.17 27.28
N ASP A 46 0.38 1.13 28.16
CA ASP A 46 -0.97 1.35 28.66
C ASP A 46 -1.84 1.88 27.51
N PRO A 47 -2.97 1.22 27.15
CA PRO A 47 -3.87 1.73 26.13
C PRO A 47 -4.42 3.15 26.38
N ARG A 48 -4.39 3.64 27.63
CA ARG A 48 -4.77 5.02 27.99
C ARG A 48 -3.74 6.08 27.58
N ASP A 49 -2.50 5.67 27.30
CA ASP A 49 -1.45 6.56 26.80
C ASP A 49 -1.55 6.78 25.28
N ILE A 50 -2.54 6.20 24.61
CA ILE A 50 -2.74 6.37 23.17
C ILE A 50 -3.50 7.68 22.93
N ASP A 51 -2.95 8.53 22.06
CA ASP A 51 -3.46 9.87 21.80
C ASP A 51 -4.56 9.89 20.73
N ASP A 52 -4.48 9.05 19.70
CA ASP A 52 -5.48 8.97 18.63
C ASP A 52 -5.47 7.63 17.88
N LEU A 53 -6.65 7.19 17.44
CA LEU A 53 -6.85 6.08 16.49
C LEU A 53 -7.17 6.64 15.11
N MET A 54 -6.17 6.61 14.23
CA MET A 54 -6.29 7.07 12.85
C MET A 54 -6.50 5.87 11.91
N LEU A 55 -7.72 5.72 11.41
CA LEU A 55 -8.12 4.60 10.55
C LEU A 55 -8.23 5.01 9.08
N GLY A 56 -7.44 4.40 8.21
CA GLY A 56 -7.55 4.55 6.77
C GLY A 56 -8.64 3.65 6.18
N CYS A 57 -9.54 4.23 5.38
CA CYS A 57 -10.55 3.51 4.61
C CYS A 57 -10.61 4.15 3.21
N GLY A 58 -10.52 3.36 2.13
CA GLY A 58 -10.49 3.92 0.78
C GLY A 58 -11.87 4.46 0.38
N LEU A 59 -12.90 3.64 0.54
CA LEU A 59 -14.28 3.99 0.17
C LEU A 59 -15.23 3.95 1.38
N PRO A 60 -15.07 4.85 2.38
CA PRO A 60 -15.93 4.86 3.56
C PRO A 60 -17.41 5.06 3.18
N GLY A 61 -18.28 4.20 3.69
CA GLY A 61 -19.71 4.19 3.42
C GLY A 61 -20.34 2.89 3.91
N GLY A 62 -21.67 2.87 4.09
CA GLY A 62 -22.35 1.70 4.63
C GLY A 62 -21.76 1.24 5.98
N GLU A 63 -21.39 -0.04 6.07
CA GLU A 63 -20.80 -0.64 7.28
C GLU A 63 -19.39 -0.13 7.61
N GLN A 64 -18.70 0.48 6.66
CA GLN A 64 -17.38 1.09 6.86
C GLN A 64 -17.45 2.63 6.87
N GLY A 65 -18.63 3.20 7.14
CA GLY A 65 -18.87 4.64 7.28
C GLY A 65 -18.89 5.14 8.74
N ASN A 66 -19.61 6.24 9.00
CA ASN A 66 -19.89 6.79 10.35
C ASN A 66 -18.68 7.00 11.27
N ASN A 67 -17.56 7.48 10.71
CA ASN A 67 -16.28 7.55 11.42
C ASN A 67 -15.89 6.20 12.06
N LEU A 68 -15.62 5.22 11.20
CA LEU A 68 -15.22 3.86 11.56
C LEU A 68 -14.09 3.81 12.61
N GLY A 69 -13.11 4.71 12.55
CA GLY A 69 -12.04 4.81 13.56
C GLY A 69 -12.58 5.02 14.98
N ARG A 70 -13.56 5.93 15.14
CA ARG A 70 -14.23 6.15 16.42
C ARG A 70 -15.14 4.99 16.82
N VAL A 71 -15.85 4.39 15.87
CA VAL A 71 -16.67 3.19 16.12
C VAL A 71 -15.82 2.06 16.70
N VAL A 72 -14.66 1.79 16.08
CA VAL A 72 -13.72 0.76 16.53
C VAL A 72 -13.15 1.08 17.91
N ALA A 73 -12.77 2.34 18.19
CA ALA A 73 -12.31 2.74 19.53
C ALA A 73 -13.34 2.40 20.62
N VAL A 74 -14.61 2.78 20.40
CA VAL A 74 -15.71 2.47 21.32
C VAL A 74 -15.94 0.96 21.43
N GLN A 75 -15.92 0.24 20.31
CA GLN A 75 -16.07 -1.22 20.26
C GLN A 75 -14.99 -1.95 21.08
N MET A 76 -13.77 -1.41 21.13
CA MET A 76 -12.67 -1.94 21.93
C MET A 76 -12.72 -1.54 23.41
N GLY A 77 -13.77 -0.82 23.86
CA GLY A 77 -13.86 -0.30 25.23
C GLY A 77 -12.92 0.88 25.49
N MET A 78 -12.46 1.56 24.43
CA MET A 78 -11.60 2.74 24.48
C MET A 78 -12.40 3.99 24.12
N ASP A 79 -13.54 4.18 24.76
CA ASP A 79 -14.43 5.32 24.54
C ASP A 79 -13.80 6.68 24.90
N HIS A 80 -12.73 6.70 25.71
CA HIS A 80 -11.91 7.88 25.95
C HIS A 80 -11.01 8.28 24.76
N LEU A 81 -10.65 7.33 23.88
CA LEU A 81 -9.68 7.51 22.82
C LEU A 81 -10.29 8.25 21.62
N PRO A 82 -9.76 9.42 21.20
CA PRO A 82 -10.13 10.04 19.93
C PRO A 82 -9.96 9.07 18.76
N GLY A 83 -10.77 9.24 17.72
CA GLY A 83 -10.64 8.43 16.53
C GLY A 83 -11.15 9.14 15.29
N CYS A 84 -10.42 8.98 14.18
CA CYS A 84 -10.79 9.52 12.89
C CYS A 84 -10.72 8.48 11.78
N THR A 85 -11.52 8.69 10.74
CA THR A 85 -11.47 7.90 9.51
C THR A 85 -10.99 8.79 8.38
N VAL A 86 -9.92 8.37 7.71
CA VAL A 86 -9.27 9.13 6.66
C VAL A 86 -9.45 8.39 5.35
N THR A 87 -9.96 9.10 4.33
CA THR A 87 -9.90 8.62 2.95
C THR A 87 -8.87 9.41 2.15
N ARG A 88 -7.92 8.67 1.58
CA ARG A 88 -7.04 9.07 0.48
C ARG A 88 -6.96 7.89 -0.51
N TYR A 89 -8.11 7.28 -0.79
CA TYR A 89 -8.24 6.09 -1.64
C TYR A 89 -7.18 5.02 -1.27
N CYS A 90 -6.42 4.51 -2.24
CA CYS A 90 -5.45 3.42 -2.04
C CYS A 90 -4.35 3.72 -1.00
N SER A 91 -4.20 4.98 -0.58
CA SER A 91 -3.16 5.43 0.35
C SER A 91 -3.69 5.85 1.72
N SER A 92 -4.94 5.55 2.04
CA SER A 92 -5.60 5.99 3.29
C SER A 92 -4.82 5.64 4.56
N SER A 93 -4.31 4.41 4.71
CA SER A 93 -3.55 4.01 5.91
C SER A 93 -2.10 4.53 5.92
N LEU A 94 -1.48 4.70 4.74
CA LEU A 94 -0.20 5.41 4.68
C LEU A 94 -0.36 6.89 5.03
N GLN A 95 -1.51 7.48 4.72
CA GLN A 95 -1.86 8.83 5.16
C GLN A 95 -2.01 8.90 6.69
N THR A 96 -2.56 7.88 7.35
CA THR A 96 -2.66 7.86 8.82
C THR A 96 -1.28 7.72 9.47
N SER A 97 -0.39 6.88 8.92
CA SER A 97 1.02 6.84 9.36
C SER A 97 1.75 8.18 9.16
N ARG A 98 1.45 8.90 8.07
CA ARG A 98 1.98 10.26 7.83
C ARG A 98 1.45 11.26 8.86
N MET A 99 0.18 11.15 9.26
CA MET A 99 -0.41 12.02 10.30
C MET A 99 0.25 11.77 11.65
N ALA A 100 0.41 10.50 12.06
CA ALA A 100 1.13 10.13 13.29
C ALA A 100 2.56 10.68 13.31
N LEU A 101 3.32 10.53 12.21
CA LEU A 101 4.65 11.14 12.08
C LEU A 101 4.64 12.64 12.38
N HIS A 102 3.70 13.37 11.79
CA HIS A 102 3.64 14.83 11.93
C HIS A 102 3.19 15.25 13.34
N ALA A 103 2.21 14.55 13.92
CA ALA A 103 1.74 14.82 15.28
C ALA A 103 2.87 14.64 16.31
N ILE A 104 3.63 13.53 16.21
CA ILE A 104 4.82 13.30 17.04
C ILE A 104 5.85 14.42 16.85
N LYS A 105 6.16 14.78 15.60
CA LYS A 105 7.15 15.84 15.32
C LYS A 105 6.71 17.21 15.78
N ALA A 106 5.40 17.48 15.80
CA ALA A 106 4.81 18.71 16.30
C ALA A 106 4.70 18.74 17.84
N GLY A 107 4.85 17.59 18.51
CA GLY A 107 4.67 17.47 19.96
C GLY A 107 3.20 17.43 20.39
N GLU A 108 2.30 17.00 19.51
CA GLU A 108 0.85 16.89 19.80
C GLU A 108 0.48 15.60 20.54
N GLY A 109 1.40 14.64 20.61
CA GLY A 109 1.23 13.37 21.30
C GLY A 109 2.44 12.46 21.08
N ASP A 110 2.47 11.33 21.77
CA ASP A 110 3.56 10.37 21.78
C ASP A 110 3.17 9.01 21.20
N VAL A 111 1.89 8.61 21.22
CA VAL A 111 1.47 7.26 20.82
C VAL A 111 0.21 7.30 19.95
N PHE A 112 0.28 6.70 18.77
CA PHE A 112 -0.78 6.72 17.77
C PHE A 112 -1.02 5.32 17.21
N ILE A 113 -2.30 4.97 17.02
CA ILE A 113 -2.67 3.81 16.21
C ILE A 113 -2.89 4.26 14.78
N SER A 114 -2.09 3.72 13.86
CA SER A 114 -2.28 3.88 12.42
C SER A 114 -2.83 2.59 11.85
N ALA A 115 -4.13 2.56 11.55
CA ALA A 115 -4.80 1.38 11.02
C ALA A 115 -5.29 1.60 9.58
N GLY A 116 -5.64 0.51 8.90
CA GLY A 116 -6.27 0.51 7.59
C GLY A 116 -7.19 -0.68 7.42
N VAL A 117 -8.35 -0.48 6.79
CA VAL A 117 -9.28 -1.55 6.44
C VAL A 117 -9.99 -1.24 5.15
N GLU A 118 -10.27 -2.29 4.37
CA GLU A 118 -11.23 -2.25 3.28
C GLU A 118 -11.94 -3.61 3.20
N MET A 119 -13.27 -3.59 3.14
CA MET A 119 -14.07 -4.81 2.97
C MET A 119 -14.91 -4.67 1.70
N VAL A 120 -14.29 -4.89 0.53
CA VAL A 120 -14.97 -4.78 -0.78
C VAL A 120 -16.18 -5.71 -0.86
N SER A 121 -16.13 -6.88 -0.23
CA SER A 121 -17.29 -7.79 -0.10
C SER A 121 -18.52 -7.12 0.52
N ARG A 122 -18.29 -6.13 1.38
CA ARG A 122 -19.34 -5.42 2.13
C ARG A 122 -19.82 -4.16 1.42
N PHE A 123 -19.27 -3.81 0.26
CA PHE A 123 -19.77 -2.67 -0.56
C PHE A 123 -21.23 -2.83 -0.98
N VAL A 124 -21.78 -4.06 -0.97
CA VAL A 124 -23.22 -4.31 -1.13
C VAL A 124 -24.08 -3.63 -0.06
N LYS A 125 -23.48 -3.23 1.08
CA LYS A 125 -24.11 -2.45 2.15
C LYS A 125 -23.85 -0.95 2.05
N GLY A 126 -23.11 -0.51 1.04
CA GLY A 126 -22.78 0.90 0.78
C GLY A 126 -21.28 1.16 0.74
N ASN A 127 -20.90 2.22 0.02
CA ASN A 127 -19.56 2.80 -0.08
C ASN A 127 -19.70 4.27 -0.53
N SER A 128 -18.60 5.03 -0.64
CA SER A 128 -18.63 6.46 -0.98
C SER A 128 -18.95 6.77 -2.45
N ASP A 129 -18.71 5.82 -3.34
CA ASP A 129 -18.57 6.10 -4.77
C ASP A 129 -19.73 5.55 -5.61
N SER A 130 -20.54 4.64 -5.07
CA SER A 130 -21.54 3.88 -5.87
C SER A 130 -22.96 4.42 -5.82
N LEU A 131 -23.23 5.51 -5.09
CA LEU A 131 -24.58 6.08 -5.04
C LEU A 131 -24.87 6.81 -6.37
N PRO A 132 -26.02 6.55 -7.03
CA PRO A 132 -26.35 7.19 -8.30
C PRO A 132 -26.49 8.71 -8.14
N ASP A 133 -26.29 9.43 -9.24
CA ASP A 133 -26.47 10.88 -9.34
C ASP A 133 -25.62 11.70 -8.35
N THR A 134 -24.45 11.17 -7.96
CA THR A 134 -23.51 11.84 -7.05
C THR A 134 -22.29 12.46 -7.74
N HIS A 135 -22.07 12.17 -9.01
CA HIS A 135 -20.98 12.76 -9.79
C HIS A 135 -21.23 14.25 -10.04
N ASN A 136 -20.17 15.05 -9.98
CA ASN A 136 -20.26 16.48 -10.21
C ASN A 136 -20.45 16.78 -11.71
N PRO A 137 -21.52 17.49 -12.12
CA PRO A 137 -21.82 17.79 -13.52
C PRO A 137 -20.70 18.50 -14.28
N PHE A 138 -19.78 19.19 -13.57
CA PHE A 138 -18.59 19.79 -14.17
C PHE A 138 -17.72 18.79 -14.96
N PHE A 139 -17.74 17.51 -14.59
CA PHE A 139 -16.96 16.46 -15.27
C PHE A 139 -17.77 15.68 -16.32
N ALA A 140 -19.03 16.03 -16.59
CA ALA A 140 -19.91 15.25 -17.48
C ALA A 140 -19.35 15.09 -18.90
N GLU A 141 -18.80 16.16 -19.49
CA GLU A 141 -18.14 16.10 -20.80
C GLU A 141 -16.88 15.24 -20.77
N ALA A 142 -16.16 15.24 -19.65
CA ALA A 142 -14.96 14.44 -19.48
C ALA A 142 -15.29 12.94 -19.39
N GLU A 143 -16.35 12.59 -18.65
CA GLU A 143 -16.88 11.23 -18.55
C GLU A 143 -17.39 10.73 -19.91
N ALA A 144 -18.15 11.55 -20.65
CA ALA A 144 -18.64 11.23 -21.99
C ALA A 144 -17.49 10.91 -22.95
N ARG A 145 -16.43 11.73 -22.95
CA ARG A 145 -15.22 11.51 -23.75
C ARG A 145 -14.48 10.23 -23.35
N THR A 146 -14.38 9.93 -22.06
CA THR A 146 -13.78 8.68 -21.58
C THR A 146 -14.59 7.47 -22.05
N ALA A 147 -15.93 7.53 -21.97
CA ALA A 147 -16.83 6.47 -22.38
C ALA A 147 -16.76 6.20 -23.88
N GLU A 148 -16.82 7.26 -24.70
CA GLU A 148 -16.66 7.17 -26.16
C GLU A 148 -15.34 6.46 -26.51
N ARG A 149 -14.24 6.90 -25.88
CA ARG A 149 -12.92 6.33 -26.14
C ARG A 149 -12.79 4.87 -25.67
N ALA A 150 -13.45 4.48 -24.58
CA ALA A 150 -13.43 3.10 -24.11
C ALA A 150 -14.09 2.12 -25.12
N GLY A 151 -15.00 2.63 -25.96
CA GLY A 151 -15.64 1.87 -27.04
C GLY A 151 -14.88 1.87 -28.38
N GLN A 152 -13.81 2.65 -28.52
CA GLN A 152 -13.04 2.76 -29.76
C GLN A 152 -11.74 1.92 -29.69
N GLU A 153 -11.62 0.95 -30.59
CA GLU A 153 -10.39 0.16 -30.72
C GLU A 153 -9.24 0.99 -31.30
N GLY A 154 -8.03 0.80 -30.77
CA GLY A 154 -6.83 1.44 -31.32
C GLY A 154 -6.73 2.96 -31.10
N ALA A 155 -7.67 3.57 -30.38
CA ALA A 155 -7.63 5.00 -30.08
C ALA A 155 -6.37 5.37 -29.28
N HIS A 156 -5.54 6.25 -29.84
CA HIS A 156 -4.42 6.84 -29.10
C HIS A 156 -4.96 7.64 -27.90
N TRP A 157 -4.27 7.64 -26.75
CA TRP A 157 -4.60 8.56 -25.66
C TRP A 157 -3.60 9.70 -25.64
N HIS A 158 -4.09 10.93 -25.77
CA HIS A 158 -3.36 12.16 -25.43
C HIS A 158 -4.11 12.95 -24.33
N ASP A 159 -3.40 13.88 -23.69
CA ASP A 159 -3.94 14.53 -22.48
C ASP A 159 -5.03 15.52 -22.86
N PRO A 160 -6.27 15.41 -22.33
CA PRO A 160 -7.33 16.34 -22.70
C PRO A 160 -6.95 17.80 -22.36
N ARG A 161 -6.04 18.01 -21.41
CA ARG A 161 -5.52 19.35 -21.09
C ARG A 161 -4.65 19.95 -22.19
N GLU A 162 -4.07 19.13 -23.06
CA GLU A 162 -3.38 19.59 -24.28
C GLU A 162 -4.37 20.29 -25.23
N ASP A 163 -5.66 19.93 -25.16
CA ASP A 163 -6.74 20.57 -25.90
C ASP A 163 -7.53 21.60 -25.07
N GLY A 164 -7.06 21.93 -23.86
CA GLY A 164 -7.80 22.80 -22.92
C GLY A 164 -9.01 22.16 -22.24
N ALA A 165 -9.21 20.85 -22.39
CA ALA A 165 -10.31 20.12 -21.77
C ALA A 165 -9.95 19.57 -20.37
N VAL A 166 -10.97 19.42 -19.53
CA VAL A 166 -10.83 18.92 -18.15
C VAL A 166 -10.63 17.40 -18.15
N PRO A 167 -9.68 16.85 -17.36
CA PRO A 167 -9.55 15.41 -17.17
C PRO A 167 -10.76 14.80 -16.46
N ASP A 168 -11.08 13.56 -16.82
CA ASP A 168 -12.11 12.80 -16.14
C ASP A 168 -11.62 12.37 -14.74
N ALA A 169 -12.29 12.85 -13.69
CA ALA A 169 -12.00 12.51 -12.31
C ALA A 169 -12.67 11.21 -11.84
N TYR A 170 -13.68 10.73 -12.59
CA TYR A 170 -14.49 9.54 -12.29
C TYR A 170 -14.11 8.32 -13.14
N ILE A 171 -13.07 8.47 -13.98
CA ILE A 171 -12.51 7.38 -14.78
C ILE A 171 -12.15 6.16 -13.91
N SER A 172 -12.62 4.98 -14.30
CA SER A 172 -12.32 3.76 -13.55
C SER A 172 -10.83 3.40 -13.61
N MET A 173 -10.33 2.79 -12.54
CA MET A 173 -8.91 2.42 -12.43
C MET A 173 -8.42 1.50 -13.55
N GLY A 174 -9.27 0.60 -14.06
CA GLY A 174 -8.93 -0.22 -15.21
C GLY A 174 -8.67 0.60 -16.47
N GLN A 175 -9.51 1.61 -16.72
CA GLN A 175 -9.35 2.50 -17.87
C GLN A 175 -8.09 3.37 -17.77
N THR A 176 -7.71 3.79 -16.55
CA THR A 176 -6.45 4.52 -16.34
C THR A 176 -5.22 3.62 -16.60
N ALA A 177 -5.26 2.36 -16.18
CA ALA A 177 -4.21 1.38 -16.48
C ALA A 177 -4.06 1.14 -17.99
N GLU A 178 -5.17 0.98 -18.70
CA GLU A 178 -5.18 0.85 -20.18
C GLU A 178 -4.60 2.08 -20.89
N ASN A 179 -4.88 3.28 -20.37
CA ASN A 179 -4.34 4.53 -20.91
C ASN A 179 -2.84 4.67 -20.65
N LEU A 180 -2.40 4.24 -19.48
CA LEU A 180 -1.01 4.35 -19.08
C LEU A 180 -0.13 3.35 -19.83
N ALA A 181 -0.58 2.11 -19.99
CA ALA A 181 0.14 1.09 -20.74
C ALA A 181 0.42 1.58 -22.17
N ARG A 182 -0.60 2.11 -22.87
CA ARG A 182 -0.44 2.70 -24.21
C ARG A 182 0.47 3.92 -24.23
N LEU A 183 0.31 4.85 -23.27
CA LEU A 183 1.16 6.05 -23.17
C LEU A 183 2.65 5.72 -23.08
N LYS A 184 2.95 4.69 -22.30
CA LYS A 184 4.33 4.32 -21.95
C LYS A 184 4.87 3.22 -22.83
N GLY A 185 4.07 2.70 -23.77
CA GLY A 185 4.43 1.58 -24.61
C GLY A 185 4.69 0.30 -23.80
N VAL A 186 4.03 0.13 -22.65
CA VAL A 186 4.13 -1.11 -21.86
C VAL A 186 3.29 -2.17 -22.55
N THR A 187 3.96 -3.25 -22.94
CA THR A 187 3.35 -4.35 -23.69
C THR A 187 2.57 -5.27 -22.76
N ARG A 188 1.59 -6.00 -23.32
CA ARG A 188 0.86 -7.06 -22.61
C ARG A 188 1.80 -8.11 -22.03
N GLN A 189 2.84 -8.47 -22.77
CA GLN A 189 3.83 -9.45 -22.33
C GLN A 189 4.56 -8.99 -21.07
N GLU A 190 5.08 -7.75 -21.04
CA GLU A 190 5.76 -7.21 -19.85
C GLU A 190 4.84 -7.15 -18.63
N MET A 191 3.56 -6.83 -18.83
CA MET A 191 2.55 -6.82 -17.77
C MET A 191 2.31 -8.23 -17.21
N ASP A 192 2.16 -9.23 -18.07
CA ASP A 192 1.94 -10.62 -17.68
C ASP A 192 3.18 -11.22 -17.01
N GLU A 193 4.39 -10.96 -17.52
CA GLU A 193 5.66 -11.35 -16.91
C GLU A 193 5.79 -10.80 -15.48
N PHE A 194 5.42 -9.53 -15.27
CA PHE A 194 5.39 -8.93 -13.93
C PHE A 194 4.37 -9.61 -13.01
N GLY A 195 3.15 -9.87 -13.51
CA GLY A 195 2.10 -10.55 -12.75
C GLY A 195 2.50 -11.96 -12.32
N VAL A 196 3.04 -12.76 -13.25
CA VAL A 196 3.56 -14.12 -13.01
C VAL A 196 4.70 -14.09 -11.99
N ARG A 197 5.68 -13.18 -12.17
CA ARG A 197 6.77 -13.03 -11.22
C ARG A 197 6.27 -12.69 -9.82
N SER A 198 5.26 -11.83 -9.70
CA SER A 198 4.66 -11.48 -8.41
C SER A 198 4.01 -12.69 -7.73
N GLN A 199 3.28 -13.52 -8.48
CA GLN A 199 2.67 -14.75 -7.96
C GLN A 199 3.72 -15.75 -7.48
N ASN A 200 4.77 -15.99 -8.28
CA ASN A 200 5.81 -16.96 -7.95
C ASN A 200 6.64 -16.52 -6.72
N LEU A 201 6.86 -15.21 -6.55
CA LEU A 201 7.49 -14.68 -5.33
C LEU A 201 6.59 -14.84 -4.10
N ALA A 202 5.28 -14.62 -4.25
CA ALA A 202 4.32 -14.83 -3.16
C ALA A 202 4.25 -16.31 -2.76
N GLU A 203 4.21 -17.22 -3.73
CA GLU A 203 4.28 -18.68 -3.53
C GLU A 203 5.54 -19.09 -2.78
N ALA A 204 6.72 -18.60 -3.20
CA ALA A 204 7.98 -18.88 -2.51
C ALA A 204 8.01 -18.37 -1.08
N ALA A 205 7.43 -17.19 -0.82
CA ALA A 205 7.32 -16.59 0.51
C ALA A 205 6.31 -17.33 1.41
N ILE A 206 5.24 -17.90 0.85
CA ILE A 206 4.35 -18.80 1.58
C ILE A 206 5.10 -20.08 1.94
N GLY A 207 5.79 -20.70 0.97
CA GLY A 207 6.51 -21.95 1.15
C GLY A 207 7.64 -21.91 2.19
N ASN A 208 8.15 -20.72 2.53
CA ASN A 208 9.17 -20.54 3.56
C ASN A 208 8.67 -19.91 4.87
N GLY A 209 7.35 -19.76 5.03
CA GLY A 209 6.72 -19.25 6.26
C GLY A 209 6.90 -17.74 6.50
N PHE A 210 7.34 -16.95 5.50
CA PHE A 210 7.64 -15.53 5.67
C PHE A 210 6.45 -14.70 6.22
N TRP A 211 5.23 -15.04 5.82
CA TRP A 211 4.02 -14.29 6.17
C TRP A 211 3.47 -14.61 7.56
N GLU A 212 3.86 -15.73 8.17
CA GLU A 212 3.35 -16.17 9.48
C GLU A 212 3.66 -15.17 10.61
N ARG A 213 4.75 -14.40 10.46
CA ARG A 213 5.15 -13.38 11.45
C ARG A 213 4.26 -12.14 11.48
N GLU A 214 3.52 -11.87 10.39
CA GLU A 214 2.72 -10.65 10.24
C GLU A 214 1.21 -10.92 10.18
N ILE A 215 0.81 -12.10 9.70
CA ILE A 215 -0.59 -12.50 9.69
C ILE A 215 -1.05 -12.83 11.10
N THR A 216 -2.11 -12.15 11.52
CA THR A 216 -2.91 -12.48 12.68
C THR A 216 -4.08 -13.34 12.21
N PRO A 217 -4.22 -14.60 12.67
CA PRO A 217 -5.38 -15.42 12.33
C PRO A 217 -6.69 -14.74 12.73
N VAL A 218 -7.72 -14.87 11.89
CA VAL A 218 -9.03 -14.27 12.09
C VAL A 218 -10.09 -15.37 12.12
N THR A 219 -10.96 -15.34 13.11
CA THR A 219 -12.11 -16.24 13.20
C THR A 219 -13.32 -15.62 12.52
N THR A 220 -13.87 -16.31 11.52
CA THR A 220 -15.07 -15.89 10.80
C THR A 220 -16.34 -16.14 11.63
N PRO A 221 -17.50 -15.56 11.27
CA PRO A 221 -18.74 -15.73 12.03
C PRO A 221 -19.23 -17.18 12.16
N ASP A 222 -18.83 -18.06 11.25
CA ASP A 222 -19.14 -19.50 11.28
C ASP A 222 -18.14 -20.32 12.14
N GLY A 223 -17.15 -19.65 12.75
CA GLY A 223 -16.14 -20.27 13.61
C GLY A 223 -14.87 -20.74 12.87
N THR A 224 -14.79 -20.59 11.54
CA THR A 224 -13.59 -20.97 10.78
C THR A 224 -12.43 -20.03 11.11
N VAL A 225 -11.24 -20.59 11.36
CA VAL A 225 -10.02 -19.80 11.56
C VAL A 225 -9.28 -19.66 10.23
N VAL A 226 -9.15 -18.42 9.77
CA VAL A 226 -8.45 -18.06 8.53
C VAL A 226 -7.08 -17.49 8.90
N SER A 227 -6.02 -18.09 8.35
CA SER A 227 -4.62 -17.72 8.63
C SER A 227 -3.76 -17.59 7.38
N GLN A 228 -4.36 -17.67 6.18
CA GLN A 228 -3.65 -17.60 4.90
C GLN A 228 -4.34 -16.64 3.94
N ASP A 229 -3.54 -15.98 3.10
CA ASP A 229 -4.04 -15.08 2.05
C ASP A 229 -4.68 -15.88 0.90
N ASP A 230 -5.88 -15.51 0.45
CA ASP A 230 -6.62 -16.19 -0.62
C ASP A 230 -6.05 -15.92 -2.03
N GLY A 231 -5.29 -14.83 -2.16
CA GLY A 231 -4.90 -14.23 -3.43
C GLY A 231 -3.83 -15.03 -4.20
N PRO A 232 -2.72 -15.43 -3.55
CA PRO A 232 -1.65 -16.17 -4.20
C PRO A 232 -2.13 -17.50 -4.81
N ARG A 233 -1.67 -17.80 -6.03
CA ARG A 233 -1.98 -19.06 -6.73
C ARG A 233 -0.68 -19.76 -7.07
N ALA A 234 -0.56 -21.02 -6.65
CA ALA A 234 0.61 -21.83 -6.93
C ALA A 234 0.75 -22.16 -8.42
N GLY A 235 1.98 -22.18 -8.92
CA GLY A 235 2.31 -22.67 -10.27
C GLY A 235 1.80 -21.78 -11.41
N VAL A 236 1.69 -20.47 -11.20
CA VAL A 236 1.32 -19.53 -12.27
C VAL A 236 2.45 -19.44 -13.30
N THR A 237 2.12 -19.64 -14.57
CA THR A 237 3.08 -19.57 -15.70
C THR A 237 2.66 -18.50 -16.71
N LEU A 238 3.62 -18.05 -17.53
CA LEU A 238 3.35 -17.07 -18.59
C LEU A 238 2.39 -17.65 -19.63
N GLU A 239 2.60 -18.90 -20.04
CA GLU A 239 1.73 -19.62 -20.97
C GLU A 239 0.30 -19.73 -20.42
N GLY A 240 0.15 -19.94 -19.11
CA GLY A 240 -1.14 -20.07 -18.46
C GLY A 240 -1.94 -18.76 -18.41
N VAL A 241 -1.28 -17.59 -18.40
CA VAL A 241 -1.96 -16.29 -18.32
C VAL A 241 -2.19 -15.62 -19.68
N GLN A 242 -1.44 -16.01 -20.72
CA GLN A 242 -1.57 -15.44 -22.07
C GLN A 242 -2.99 -15.57 -22.64
N GLY A 243 -3.68 -16.68 -22.34
CA GLY A 243 -5.06 -16.92 -22.80
C GLY A 243 -6.13 -16.08 -22.10
N LEU A 244 -5.79 -15.29 -21.07
CA LEU A 244 -6.76 -14.48 -20.35
C LEU A 244 -7.24 -13.30 -21.18
N LYS A 245 -8.56 -13.12 -21.20
CA LYS A 245 -9.22 -12.02 -21.89
C LYS A 245 -8.99 -10.69 -21.16
N PRO A 246 -8.85 -9.59 -21.91
CA PRO A 246 -8.91 -8.24 -21.34
C PRO A 246 -10.19 -7.99 -20.56
N VAL A 247 -10.10 -7.18 -19.50
CA VAL A 247 -11.22 -6.93 -18.58
C VAL A 247 -11.95 -5.62 -18.89
N PHE A 248 -11.24 -4.60 -19.36
CA PHE A 248 -11.78 -3.24 -19.42
C PHE A 248 -12.07 -2.72 -20.83
N ARG A 249 -11.47 -3.30 -21.87
CA ARG A 249 -11.69 -2.94 -23.28
C ARG A 249 -11.59 -4.19 -24.15
N PRO A 250 -12.28 -4.25 -25.31
CA PRO A 250 -12.12 -5.33 -26.27
C PRO A 250 -10.66 -5.51 -26.73
N ASP A 251 -9.95 -4.41 -26.99
CA ASP A 251 -8.54 -4.34 -27.38
C ASP A 251 -7.60 -4.12 -26.16
N GLY A 252 -8.06 -4.45 -24.95
CA GLY A 252 -7.36 -4.12 -23.71
C GLY A 252 -6.07 -4.90 -23.49
N LEU A 253 -5.17 -4.33 -22.70
CA LEU A 253 -3.93 -4.97 -22.25
C LEU A 253 -4.07 -5.51 -20.81
N VAL A 254 -5.03 -5.00 -20.05
CA VAL A 254 -5.20 -5.33 -18.63
C VAL A 254 -6.10 -6.56 -18.49
N THR A 255 -5.59 -7.57 -17.78
CA THR A 255 -6.28 -8.83 -17.48
C THR A 255 -6.25 -9.14 -16.00
N ALA A 256 -7.02 -10.15 -15.59
CA ALA A 256 -7.03 -10.64 -14.21
C ALA A 256 -5.68 -11.20 -13.72
N ALA A 257 -4.71 -11.48 -14.60
CA ALA A 257 -3.36 -11.92 -14.19
C ALA A 257 -2.41 -10.76 -13.93
N ASN A 258 -2.64 -9.61 -14.55
CA ASN A 258 -1.72 -8.47 -14.50
C ASN A 258 -2.30 -7.25 -13.76
N CYS A 259 -3.41 -7.43 -13.05
CA CYS A 259 -3.98 -6.47 -12.12
C CYS A 259 -4.14 -7.07 -10.73
N CYS A 260 -4.25 -6.21 -9.71
CA CYS A 260 -4.61 -6.68 -8.37
C CYS A 260 -6.05 -7.23 -8.38
N PRO A 261 -6.35 -8.28 -7.59
CA PRO A 261 -7.71 -8.67 -7.33
C PRO A 261 -8.41 -7.64 -6.43
N LEU A 262 -9.73 -7.72 -6.38
CA LEU A 262 -10.51 -7.09 -5.30
C LEU A 262 -10.38 -7.93 -4.03
N ASN A 263 -10.20 -7.27 -2.89
CA ASN A 263 -9.84 -7.92 -1.64
C ASN A 263 -10.58 -7.36 -0.43
N ASP A 264 -10.56 -8.16 0.62
CA ASP A 264 -10.96 -7.79 1.98
C ASP A 264 -9.73 -7.93 2.89
N GLY A 265 -9.49 -6.95 3.77
CA GLY A 265 -8.38 -7.04 4.71
C GLY A 265 -8.21 -5.80 5.60
N ALA A 266 -7.46 -5.98 6.69
CA ALA A 266 -7.09 -4.91 7.61
C ALA A 266 -5.63 -5.03 8.08
N ALA A 267 -5.05 -3.91 8.49
CA ALA A 267 -3.74 -3.85 9.12
C ALA A 267 -3.68 -2.72 10.17
N ALA A 268 -2.78 -2.87 11.14
CA ALA A 268 -2.54 -1.87 12.18
C ALA A 268 -1.05 -1.75 12.50
N LEU A 269 -0.62 -0.52 12.75
CA LEU A 269 0.69 -0.16 13.28
C LEU A 269 0.49 0.59 14.60
N VAL A 270 1.35 0.29 15.58
CA VAL A 270 1.55 1.15 16.74
C VAL A 270 2.77 2.02 16.46
N ILE A 271 2.52 3.32 16.31
CA ILE A 271 3.54 4.33 16.03
C ILE A 271 3.68 5.18 17.28
N MET A 272 4.91 5.40 17.75
CA MET A 272 5.17 6.26 18.89
C MET A 272 6.43 7.08 18.73
N SER A 273 6.64 8.05 19.61
CA SER A 273 7.91 8.77 19.71
C SER A 273 9.03 7.83 20.15
N ASP A 274 10.24 8.08 19.66
CA ASP A 274 11.43 7.34 20.07
C ASP A 274 11.77 7.56 21.56
N THR A 275 11.35 8.69 22.13
CA THR A 275 11.42 8.97 23.57
C THR A 275 10.50 8.06 24.37
N LYS A 276 9.21 7.99 24.03
CA LYS A 276 8.25 7.10 24.72
C LYS A 276 8.62 5.63 24.55
N ALA A 277 9.09 5.23 23.37
CA ALA A 277 9.59 3.87 23.15
C ALA A 277 10.75 3.52 24.10
N ARG A 278 11.70 4.45 24.32
CA ARG A 278 12.79 4.25 25.30
C ARG A 278 12.30 4.19 26.74
N GLU A 279 11.34 5.05 27.11
CA GLU A 279 10.74 5.05 28.45
C GLU A 279 10.05 3.74 28.79
N LEU A 280 9.35 3.15 27.80
CA LEU A 280 8.69 1.86 27.94
C LEU A 280 9.64 0.66 27.74
N GLY A 281 10.93 0.89 27.45
CA GLY A 281 11.90 -0.19 27.18
C GLY A 281 11.66 -0.96 25.87
N LEU A 282 10.86 -0.40 24.96
CA LEU A 282 10.50 -1.02 23.69
C LEU A 282 11.63 -0.89 22.66
N THR A 283 11.82 -1.95 21.85
CA THR A 283 12.72 -1.91 20.69
C THR A 283 11.95 -1.58 19.42
N PRO A 284 12.22 -0.45 18.76
CA PRO A 284 11.59 -0.10 17.48
C PRO A 284 11.85 -1.13 16.38
N LEU A 285 10.83 -1.45 15.60
CA LEU A 285 10.93 -2.25 14.36
C LEU A 285 11.51 -1.42 13.21
N ALA A 286 11.10 -0.15 13.13
CA ALA A 286 11.51 0.77 12.09
C ALA A 286 11.31 2.23 12.53
N ARG A 287 11.97 3.15 11.83
CA ARG A 287 11.78 4.60 11.96
C ARG A 287 11.16 5.16 10.69
N ILE A 288 10.18 6.06 10.82
CA ILE A 288 9.57 6.75 9.69
C ILE A 288 10.46 7.94 9.31
N VAL A 289 11.26 7.78 8.27
CA VAL A 289 12.29 8.77 7.88
C VAL A 289 11.71 9.99 7.19
N SER A 290 10.79 9.79 6.24
CA SER A 290 10.21 10.87 5.44
C SER A 290 8.88 10.45 4.82
N THR A 291 8.04 11.43 4.50
CA THR A 291 6.79 11.20 3.78
C THR A 291 6.61 12.27 2.70
N GLY A 292 6.04 11.90 1.54
CA GLY A 292 5.74 12.84 0.46
C GLY A 292 4.39 12.52 -0.20
N VAL A 293 3.67 13.54 -0.64
CA VAL A 293 2.43 13.40 -1.43
C VAL A 293 2.53 14.32 -2.64
N SER A 294 2.12 13.83 -3.80
CA SER A 294 2.07 14.59 -5.05
C SER A 294 0.80 14.28 -5.82
N GLY A 295 0.18 15.30 -6.41
CA GLY A 295 -0.91 15.12 -7.35
C GLY A 295 -0.39 14.79 -8.76
N LEU A 296 -1.08 13.88 -9.45
CA LEU A 296 -0.88 13.58 -10.87
C LEU A 296 -2.21 13.74 -11.60
N SER A 297 -2.14 13.83 -12.92
CA SER A 297 -3.35 13.75 -13.75
C SER A 297 -4.09 12.45 -13.44
N PRO A 298 -5.43 12.48 -13.27
CA PRO A 298 -6.25 11.29 -13.03
C PRO A 298 -5.98 10.12 -14.00
N ARG A 299 -5.46 10.40 -15.21
CA ARG A 299 -5.05 9.39 -16.20
C ARG A 299 -3.84 8.54 -15.81
N SER A 300 -2.86 9.11 -15.12
CA SER A 300 -1.50 8.53 -15.02
C SER A 300 -1.07 8.26 -13.59
N TRP A 301 -2.04 8.02 -12.71
CA TRP A 301 -1.86 7.98 -11.26
C TRP A 301 -0.78 6.98 -10.82
N VAL A 302 -0.54 5.90 -11.58
CA VAL A 302 0.51 4.89 -11.32
C VAL A 302 1.95 5.40 -11.60
N THR A 303 2.16 6.50 -12.32
CA THR A 303 3.50 7.03 -12.63
C THR A 303 4.20 7.76 -11.48
N GLY A 304 3.60 7.80 -10.28
CA GLY A 304 4.17 8.45 -9.09
C GLY A 304 5.55 7.93 -8.67
N ARG A 305 6.03 6.82 -9.23
CA ARG A 305 7.38 6.29 -8.99
C ARG A 305 8.47 6.88 -9.91
N SER A 306 8.13 7.56 -11.01
CA SER A 306 9.12 7.97 -12.04
C SER A 306 9.33 9.48 -12.22
N ARG A 307 8.57 10.35 -11.53
CA ARG A 307 8.96 11.76 -11.32
C ARG A 307 9.13 11.99 -9.82
N PRO A 308 10.33 12.34 -9.34
CA PRO A 308 10.65 12.20 -7.93
C PRO A 308 9.87 13.19 -7.07
N ALA A 309 9.01 12.67 -6.19
CA ALA A 309 8.74 13.28 -4.88
C ALA A 309 10.05 13.51 -4.08
N GLY A 310 11.15 12.88 -4.50
CA GLY A 310 12.50 13.05 -3.99
C GLY A 310 13.08 14.47 -4.01
N ARG A 311 12.51 15.44 -4.74
CA ARG A 311 13.01 16.85 -4.63
C ARG A 311 12.56 17.59 -3.37
N ARG A 312 11.55 17.09 -2.64
CA ARG A 312 11.15 17.66 -1.33
C ARG A 312 11.60 16.82 -0.13
N SER A 313 11.93 15.54 -0.32
CA SER A 313 12.38 14.66 0.76
C SER A 313 13.90 14.41 0.79
N SER A 314 14.68 14.98 -0.12
CA SER A 314 16.14 14.82 -0.11
C SER A 314 16.86 15.93 0.67
N ALA A 315 17.11 15.70 1.96
CA ALA A 315 18.29 16.17 2.71
C ALA A 315 18.35 15.53 4.13
N PRO A 316 19.54 15.21 4.68
CA PRO A 316 20.63 14.41 4.12
C PRO A 316 20.60 12.99 4.73
N GLY A 317 20.45 11.99 3.87
CA GLY A 317 20.68 10.58 4.17
C GLY A 317 21.06 9.93 2.86
N SER A 318 22.36 9.86 2.59
CA SER A 318 22.93 9.46 1.32
C SER A 318 22.53 8.03 0.93
N ALA A 319 21.58 7.92 0.01
CA ALA A 319 21.35 6.71 -0.78
C ALA A 319 20.80 7.10 -2.16
N SER A 320 21.71 7.46 -3.07
CA SER A 320 21.38 7.57 -4.50
C SER A 320 21.80 6.27 -5.20
N ALA A 321 20.85 5.50 -5.70
CA ALA A 321 21.12 4.41 -6.62
C ALA A 321 21.20 4.98 -8.05
N THR A 322 22.41 5.26 -8.53
CA THR A 322 22.67 5.57 -9.95
C THR A 322 22.96 4.27 -10.69
N SER A 323 22.03 3.84 -11.54
CA SER A 323 22.27 2.81 -12.54
C SER A 323 22.72 3.47 -13.85
N THR A 324 24.01 3.36 -14.16
CA THR A 324 24.56 3.68 -15.49
C THR A 324 24.48 2.45 -16.39
N SER A 325 23.63 2.52 -17.42
CA SER A 325 23.64 1.58 -18.56
C SER A 325 24.75 1.99 -19.55
N PRO A 326 25.57 1.05 -20.07
CA PRO A 326 26.67 1.40 -20.97
C PRO A 326 26.17 1.53 -22.41
N ARG A 327 26.22 2.75 -22.96
CA ARG A 327 26.04 2.98 -24.39
C ARG A 327 27.40 2.89 -25.09
N SER A 328 27.51 1.96 -26.03
CA SER A 328 28.68 1.73 -26.86
C SER A 328 29.04 2.96 -27.70
N THR A 329 30.25 3.49 -27.56
CA THR A 329 30.92 4.23 -28.64
C THR A 329 32.41 3.92 -28.65
N ARG A 330 32.91 3.54 -29.83
CA ARG A 330 34.33 3.28 -30.14
C ARG A 330 35.15 4.56 -29.97
N ARG A 331 36.30 4.47 -29.27
CA ARG A 331 37.52 5.25 -29.55
C ARG A 331 38.74 4.60 -28.87
N SER A 332 39.85 4.55 -29.61
CA SER A 332 41.14 3.88 -29.30
C SER A 332 41.95 4.55 -28.16
N PRO A 333 43.01 3.92 -27.62
CA PRO A 333 43.47 4.11 -26.24
C PRO A 333 44.60 5.13 -26.08
N PRO A 334 44.85 5.66 -24.85
CA PRO A 334 46.13 6.25 -24.51
C PRO A 334 46.97 5.40 -23.53
N ARG A 335 48.27 5.71 -23.53
CA ARG A 335 49.37 5.02 -22.82
C ARG A 335 49.53 5.46 -21.36
N SER A 336 49.99 4.50 -20.54
CA SER A 336 50.96 4.56 -19.42
C SER A 336 50.77 5.48 -18.17
N SER A 337 50.51 4.79 -17.04
CA SER A 337 51.20 4.85 -15.72
C SER A 337 50.77 5.85 -14.59
N PRO A 338 50.93 5.47 -13.28
CA PRO A 338 50.01 5.70 -12.13
C PRO A 338 50.57 6.74 -11.09
N PRO A 339 50.07 6.98 -9.82
CA PRO A 339 49.22 6.14 -8.93
C PRO A 339 48.23 6.83 -7.95
N THR A 340 47.69 5.99 -7.03
CA THR A 340 47.09 6.22 -5.68
C THR A 340 45.64 6.72 -5.54
N ALA A 341 44.73 5.84 -5.09
CA ALA A 341 44.16 5.84 -3.74
C ALA A 341 43.00 4.83 -3.64
N THR A 342 43.14 3.94 -2.67
CA THR A 342 42.30 2.79 -2.34
C THR A 342 41.18 3.20 -1.40
N SER A 343 39.94 2.69 -1.60
CA SER A 343 39.12 2.25 -0.45
C SER A 343 38.09 1.22 -0.90
N ALA A 344 38.34 -0.04 -0.53
CA ALA A 344 37.35 -1.10 -0.52
C ALA A 344 36.65 -1.08 0.84
N CYS A 345 35.31 -1.12 0.86
CA CYS A 345 34.55 -1.22 2.10
C CYS A 345 34.37 -2.71 2.46
N ARG A 346 34.99 -3.13 3.56
CA ARG A 346 34.96 -4.49 4.12
C ARG A 346 33.90 -4.54 5.21
N TRP A 347 33.02 -5.53 5.16
CA TRP A 347 32.04 -5.82 6.21
C TRP A 347 32.66 -6.76 7.26
N THR A 348 32.54 -6.43 8.54
CA THR A 348 32.89 -7.34 9.65
C THR A 348 31.63 -7.69 10.45
N ARG A 349 31.30 -8.98 10.51
CA ARG A 349 30.33 -9.57 11.45
C ARG A 349 30.97 -9.66 12.83
N SER A 350 30.26 -9.20 13.87
CA SER A 350 30.57 -9.58 15.25
C SER A 350 29.79 -10.86 15.61
N THR A 351 30.51 -11.94 15.85
CA THR A 351 29.98 -13.16 16.51
C THR A 351 30.50 -13.17 17.93
N SER A 352 29.61 -13.10 18.93
CA SER A 352 29.97 -13.38 20.33
C SER A 352 29.70 -14.84 20.64
N THR A 353 30.76 -15.61 20.84
CA THR A 353 30.74 -16.95 21.41
C THR A 353 30.92 -16.83 22.92
N VAL A 354 30.01 -17.43 23.70
CA VAL A 354 30.17 -17.64 25.15
C VAL A 354 30.64 -19.07 25.37
N ALA A 355 31.72 -19.25 26.12
CA ALA A 355 32.21 -20.56 26.59
C ALA A 355 31.85 -20.73 28.08
N PRO A 356 31.57 -21.95 28.58
CA PRO A 356 31.25 -22.20 29.98
C PRO A 356 32.48 -22.66 30.79
N SER A 357 32.46 -22.45 32.11
CA SER A 357 33.34 -23.10 33.11
C SER A 357 32.75 -22.89 34.52
N PRO A 358 33.13 -23.68 35.54
CA PRO A 358 33.97 -24.89 35.53
C PRO A 358 33.19 -26.21 35.64
#